data_AF-A0A8B9WTB5-F1
#
_entry.id   AF-A0A8B9WTB5-F1
#
_cell.length_a   1.000
_cell.length_b   1.000
_cell.length_c   1.000
_cell.angle_alpha   90.00
_cell.angle_beta   90.00
_cell.angle_gamma   90.00
#
_symmetry.space_group_name_H-M   'P 1'
#
loop_
_entity.id
_entity.type
_entity.pdbx_description
1 polymer ?
#
loop_
_entity_poly.entity_id
_entity_poly.type
_entity_poly.pdbx_seq_one_letter_code
_entity_poly.pdbx_strand_id
1 'polypeptide(L)' 'MADKPDLGEINSFDKAKLKKTETQEKNTLPTKETIEQEKQSEISR' A
#
# COMPACT_ATOMS: atom_id res chain seq x y z
N MET A 1 -16.48 10.77 -33.16
CA MET A 1 -15.95 9.39 -33.06
C MET A 1 -15.23 9.31 -31.73
N ALA A 2 -15.51 8.30 -30.92
CA ALA A 2 -14.86 8.16 -29.61
C ALA A 2 -13.42 7.69 -29.85
N ASP A 3 -12.46 8.57 -29.59
CA ASP A 3 -11.04 8.21 -29.50
C ASP A 3 -10.87 7.25 -28.32
N LYS A 4 -11.05 5.96 -28.58
CA LYS A 4 -10.70 4.91 -27.63
C LYS A 4 -9.18 4.92 -27.49
N PRO A 5 -8.65 4.92 -26.26
CA PRO A 5 -7.21 4.84 -26.06
C PRO A 5 -6.67 3.56 -26.69
N ASP A 6 -5.48 3.63 -27.28
CA ASP A 6 -4.78 2.45 -27.79
C ASP A 6 -4.29 1.60 -26.61
N LEU A 7 -4.80 0.37 -26.49
CA LEU A 7 -4.43 -0.58 -25.44
C LEU A 7 -3.21 -1.44 -25.84
N GLY A 8 -2.68 -1.29 -27.06
CA GLY A 8 -1.55 -2.07 -27.55
C GLY A 8 -0.29 -1.93 -26.68
N GLU A 9 -0.07 -0.74 -26.14
CA GLU A 9 1.05 -0.44 -25.24
C GLU A 9 0.98 -1.27 -23.95
N ILE A 10 -0.21 -1.50 -23.39
CA ILE A 10 -0.39 -2.28 -22.16
C ILE A 10 0.08 -3.73 -22.35
N ASN A 11 -0.18 -4.31 -23.52
CA ASN A 11 0.20 -5.69 -23.83
C ASN A 11 1.70 -5.87 -24.04
N SER A 12 2.40 -4.83 -24.51
CA SER A 12 3.81 -4.91 -24.93
C SER A 12 4.77 -4.15 -24.00
N PHE A 13 4.27 -3.53 -22.94
CA PHE A 13 5.07 -2.71 -22.04
C PHE A 13 6.12 -3.56 -21.29
N ASP A 14 7.37 -3.15 -21.40
CA ASP A 14 8.49 -3.80 -20.70
C ASP A 14 8.56 -3.35 -19.24
N LYS A 15 8.32 -4.30 -18.32
CA LYS A 15 8.37 -4.07 -16.87
C LYS A 15 9.74 -3.63 -16.37
N ALA A 16 10.83 -3.89 -17.11
CA ALA A 16 12.16 -3.43 -16.75
C ALA A 16 12.31 -1.90 -16.83
N LYS A 17 11.44 -1.22 -17.59
CA LYS A 17 11.39 0.25 -17.69
C LYS A 17 10.72 0.92 -16.48
N LEU A 18 10.11 0.14 -15.57
CA LEU A 18 9.56 0.67 -14.33
C LEU A 18 10.69 1.12 -13.40
N LYS A 19 10.55 2.32 -12.82
CA LYS A 19 11.46 2.80 -11.77
C LYS A 19 11.39 1.85 -10.58
N LYS A 20 12.56 1.48 -10.04
CA LYS A 20 12.62 0.76 -8.77
C LYS A 20 12.08 1.68 -7.69
N THR A 21 11.13 1.17 -6.93
CA THR A 21 10.60 1.84 -5.75
C THR A 21 10.65 0.85 -4.59
N GLU A 22 11.04 1.33 -3.43
CA GLU A 22 10.89 0.58 -2.19
C GLU A 22 9.42 0.66 -1.76
N THR A 23 8.77 -0.48 -1.56
CA THR A 23 7.41 -0.53 -1.04
C THR A 23 7.47 -0.62 0.47
N GLN A 24 6.95 0.39 1.16
CA GLN A 24 6.81 0.34 2.61
C GLN A 24 5.50 -0.37 2.99
N GLU A 25 5.61 -1.63 3.38
CA GLU A 25 4.49 -2.39 3.94
C GLU A 25 4.22 -1.93 5.38
N LYS A 26 3.17 -1.12 5.56
CA LYS A 26 2.73 -0.63 6.88
C LYS A 26 1.81 -1.63 7.57
N ASN A 27 2.26 -2.87 7.71
CA ASN A 27 1.52 -3.93 8.41
C ASN A 27 2.27 -4.41 9.66
N THR A 28 2.88 -3.47 10.39
CA THR A 28 3.55 -3.78 11.65
C THR A 28 2.49 -4.09 12.71
N LEU A 29 2.61 -5.26 13.34
CA LEU A 29 1.80 -5.59 14.51
C LEU A 29 2.04 -4.53 15.60
N PRO A 30 1.00 -4.16 16.37
CA PRO A 30 1.17 -3.24 17.49
C PRO A 30 2.15 -3.83 18.51
N THR A 31 2.92 -2.95 19.15
CA THR A 31 3.84 -3.37 20.21
C THR A 31 3.07 -3.68 21.50
N LYS A 32 3.70 -4.40 22.43
CA LYS A 32 3.12 -4.67 23.76
C LYS A 32 2.71 -3.37 24.47
N GLU A 33 3.55 -2.34 24.37
CA GLU A 33 3.28 -1.02 24.95
C GLU A 33 2.01 -0.39 24.34
N THR A 34 1.88 -0.40 23.01
CA THR A 34 0.70 0.12 22.30
C THR A 34 -0.57 -0.60 22.76
N ILE A 35 -0.52 -1.93 22.88
CA ILE A 35 -1.66 -2.75 23.33
C ILE A 35 -2.04 -2.42 24.78
N GLU A 36 -1.06 -2.26 25.68
CA GLU A 36 -1.31 -1.91 27.08
C GLU A 36 -1.90 -0.50 27.22
N GLN A 37 -1.41 0.46 26.43
CA GLN A 37 -1.96 1.83 26.38
C GLN A 37 -3.41 1.85 25.90
N GLU A 38 -3.73 1.12 24.83
CA GLU A 38 -5.10 0.99 24.31
C GLU A 38 -6.02 0.35 25.36
N LYS A 39 -5.58 -0.75 25.99
CA LYS A 39 -6.33 -1.42 27.05
C LYS A 39 -6.60 -0.52 28.25
N GLN A 40 -5.60 0.24 28.71
CA GLN A 40 -5.76 1.22 29.79
C GLN A 40 -6.74 2.33 29.40
N SER A 41 -6.62 2.83 28.16
CA SER A 41 -7.49 3.88 27.62
C SER A 41 -8.94 3.40 27.46
N GLU A 42 -9.15 2.13 27.12
CA GLU A 42 -10.47 1.49 27.05
C GLU A 42 -11.09 1.31 28.44
N ILE A 43 -10.31 0.90 29.44
CA ILE A 43 -10.78 0.74 30.83
C ILE A 43 -11.16 2.09 31.46
N SER A 44 -10.49 3.18 31.06
CA SER A 44 -10.76 4.54 31.55
C SER A 44 -11.91 5.25 30.84
N ARG A 45 -12.51 4.63 29.82
CA ARG A 45 -13.57 5.20 28.99
C ARG A 45 -14.95 4.87 29.53
#